data_AF-A0A850UDJ8-F1
#
_entry.id   AF-A0A850UDJ8-F1
#
_cell.length_a   1.000
_cell.length_b   1.000
_cell.length_c   1.000
_cell.angle_alpha   90.00
_cell.angle_beta   90.00
_cell.angle_gamma   90.00
#
_symmetry.space_group_name_H-M   'P 1'
#
loop_
_entity.id
_entity.type
_entity.pdbx_description
1 polymer ?
#
loop_
_entity_poly.entity_id
_entity_poly.type
_entity_poly.pdbx_seq_one_letter_code
_entity_poly.pdbx_strand_id
1 'polypeptide(L)'
;SPPPPFQPDNHPGNCWPFPGSQGHVLIKLSVPITPRAVTMDHVSGSAFHRDSIPSAPKDFAVYVSHLSSRGRGGLKEGREEKGTFLGEFTFLAALNPRQTFQLK
;
A
#
# COMPACT_ATOMS: atom_id res chain seq x y z
N SER A 1 -1.64 -6.30 -17.96
CA SER A 1 -1.33 -6.32 -16.52
C SER A 1 -1.04 -4.91 -16.06
N PRO A 2 -1.56 -4.46 -14.90
CA PRO A 2 -1.19 -3.16 -14.35
C PRO A 2 0.29 -3.15 -13.94
N PRO A 3 0.97 -1.98 -13.94
CA PRO A 3 2.37 -1.88 -13.53
C PRO A 3 2.53 -2.31 -12.07
N PRO A 4 3.69 -2.86 -11.67
CA PRO A 4 3.94 -3.22 -10.28
C PRO A 4 3.84 -1.98 -9.37
N PRO A 5 3.37 -2.12 -8.11
CA PRO A 5 3.15 -1.00 -7.20
C PRO A 5 4.43 -0.28 -6.73
N PHE A 6 5.60 -0.69 -7.24
CA PHE A 6 6.93 -0.19 -6.85
C PHE A 6 7.64 0.55 -7.98
N GLN A 7 6.91 1.34 -8.76
CA GLN A 7 7.56 2.27 -9.67
C GLN A 7 7.83 3.59 -8.95
N PRO A 8 9.07 4.13 -9.00
CA PRO A 8 9.38 5.44 -8.43
C PRO A 8 8.73 6.58 -9.22
N ASP A 9 8.21 6.27 -10.41
CA ASP A 9 7.46 7.17 -11.25
C ASP A 9 6.02 7.33 -10.73
N ASN A 10 5.64 8.56 -10.42
CA ASN A 10 4.31 8.95 -9.95
C ASN A 10 3.61 9.92 -10.89
N HIS A 11 3.92 9.94 -12.20
CA HIS A 11 3.21 10.78 -13.16
C HIS A 11 1.71 10.39 -13.23
N PRO A 12 0.81 11.33 -13.57
CA PRO A 12 -0.60 11.02 -13.77
C PRO A 12 -0.80 9.83 -14.73
N GLY A 13 -1.52 8.82 -14.27
CA GLY A 13 -1.76 7.56 -15.01
C GLY A 13 -0.82 6.41 -14.65
N ASN A 14 0.31 6.69 -13.99
CA ASN A 14 1.26 5.67 -13.51
C ASN A 14 0.90 5.23 -12.09
N CYS A 15 -0.28 4.65 -11.93
CA CYS A 15 -0.74 4.07 -10.67
C CYS A 15 -1.24 2.63 -10.87
N TRP A 16 -1.46 1.91 -9.76
CA TRP A 16 -2.06 0.58 -9.78
C TRP A 16 -3.55 0.67 -9.43
N PRO A 17 -4.46 0.67 -10.42
CA PRO A 17 -5.89 0.70 -10.16
C PRO A 17 -6.40 -0.69 -9.77
N PHE A 18 -7.38 -0.72 -8.87
CA PHE A 18 -8.20 -1.89 -8.56
C PHE A 18 -9.69 -1.51 -8.60
N PRO A 19 -10.59 -2.46 -8.91
CA PRO A 19 -12.02 -2.17 -8.98
C PRO A 19 -12.61 -1.92 -7.58
N GLY A 20 -13.47 -0.90 -7.47
CA GLY A 20 -14.13 -0.54 -6.21
C GLY A 20 -13.25 0.29 -5.28
N SER A 21 -13.60 0.32 -3.99
CA SER A 21 -12.94 1.12 -2.95
C SER A 21 -12.21 0.28 -1.90
N GLN A 22 -12.26 -1.05 -2.01
CA GLN A 22 -11.64 -1.98 -1.09
C GLN A 22 -10.77 -2.97 -1.85
N GLY A 23 -9.53 -3.12 -1.40
CA GLY A 23 -8.54 -4.00 -1.99
C GLY A 23 -7.37 -4.19 -1.04
N HIS A 24 -6.50 -5.14 -1.35
CA HIS A 24 -5.26 -5.36 -0.62
C HIS A 24 -4.13 -5.65 -1.59
N VAL A 25 -2.90 -5.36 -1.16
CA VAL A 25 -1.68 -5.68 -1.89
C VAL A 25 -0.73 -6.41 -0.94
N LEU A 26 -0.17 -7.51 -1.41
CA LEU A 26 0.87 -8.24 -0.69
C LEU A 26 2.24 -7.81 -1.21
N ILE A 27 3.08 -7.31 -0.29
CA ILE A 27 4.41 -6.79 -0.60
C ILE A 27 5.44 -7.72 0.03
N LYS A 28 6.21 -8.42 -0.81
CA LYS A 28 7.36 -9.21 -0.35
C LYS A 28 8.61 -8.33 -0.32
N LEU A 29 9.13 -8.06 0.87
CA LEU A 29 10.39 -7.35 1.03
C LEU A 29 11.58 -8.20 0.59
N SER A 30 12.61 -7.56 0.05
CA SER A 30 13.84 -8.23 -0.42
C SER A 30 14.62 -8.89 0.71
N VAL A 31 14.53 -8.33 1.91
CA VAL A 31 15.20 -8.82 3.12
C VAL A 31 14.24 -8.75 4.31
N PRO A 32 14.43 -9.61 5.34
CA PRO A 32 13.68 -9.50 6.59
C PRO A 32 14.04 -8.20 7.33
N ILE A 33 13.02 -7.45 7.74
CA ILE A 33 13.18 -6.24 8.56
C ILE A 33 12.09 -6.18 9.64
N THR A 34 12.30 -5.34 10.64
CA THR A 34 11.23 -4.84 11.52
C THR A 34 10.77 -3.48 10.96
N PRO A 35 9.62 -3.40 10.28
CA PRO A 35 9.17 -2.16 9.68
C PRO A 35 8.78 -1.17 10.79
N ARG A 36 9.25 0.08 10.68
CA ARG A 36 8.93 1.15 11.64
C ARG A 36 7.94 2.18 11.09
N ALA A 37 7.91 2.33 9.77
CA ALA A 37 7.04 3.25 9.09
C ALA A 37 6.73 2.74 7.68
N VAL A 38 5.61 3.20 7.13
CA VAL A 38 5.30 3.11 5.69
C VAL A 38 5.14 4.50 5.13
N THR A 39 5.43 4.68 3.84
CA THR A 39 5.15 5.93 3.13
C THR A 39 4.19 5.64 1.99
N MET A 40 3.15 6.46 1.87
CA MET A 40 2.19 6.42 0.77
C MET A 40 2.36 7.69 -0.07
N ASP A 41 2.51 7.49 -1.36
CA ASP A 41 2.64 8.54 -2.36
C ASP A 41 1.44 8.55 -3.30
N HIS A 42 1.03 9.74 -3.72
CA HIS A 42 0.01 9.96 -4.73
C HIS A 42 0.39 11.18 -5.58
N VAL A 43 -0.17 11.29 -6.79
CA VAL A 43 -0.06 12.50 -7.62
C VAL A 43 -0.58 13.72 -6.85
N SER A 44 0.12 14.85 -6.96
CA SER A 44 -0.28 16.11 -6.32
C SER A 44 -1.66 16.57 -6.77
N GLY A 45 -2.51 16.98 -5.83
CA GLY A 45 -3.83 17.56 -6.11
C GLY A 45 -3.76 18.82 -6.97
N SER A 46 -2.65 19.56 -6.90
CA SER A 46 -2.39 20.74 -7.75
C SER A 46 -2.39 20.41 -9.25
N ALA A 47 -2.17 19.15 -9.63
CA ALA A 47 -2.22 18.70 -11.02
C ALA A 47 -3.66 18.55 -11.56
N PHE A 48 -4.67 18.51 -10.70
CA PHE A 48 -6.06 18.19 -11.06
C PHE A 48 -7.04 19.37 -10.92
N HIS A 49 -6.58 20.56 -10.49
CA HIS A 49 -7.45 21.72 -10.20
C HIS A 49 -8.68 21.37 -9.34
N ARG A 50 -8.55 20.41 -8.42
CA ARG A 50 -9.64 19.90 -7.57
C ARG A 50 -9.27 19.91 -6.10
N ASP A 51 -10.25 20.21 -5.26
CA ASP A 51 -10.15 20.17 -3.79
C ASP A 51 -10.08 18.74 -3.23
N SER A 52 -10.28 17.72 -4.07
CA SER A 52 -10.18 16.31 -3.70
C SER A 52 -9.67 15.44 -4.84
N ILE A 53 -9.08 14.30 -4.47
CA ILE A 53 -8.65 13.26 -5.41
C ILE A 53 -9.47 12.00 -5.10
N PRO A 54 -10.66 11.82 -5.69
CA PRO A 54 -11.62 10.80 -5.28
C PRO A 54 -11.10 9.36 -5.40
N SER A 55 -10.13 9.13 -6.29
CA SER A 55 -9.50 7.83 -6.51
C SER A 55 -8.37 7.52 -5.54
N ALA A 56 -7.91 8.49 -4.75
CA ALA A 56 -6.82 8.27 -3.81
C ALA A 56 -7.31 7.35 -2.68
N PRO A 57 -6.46 6.41 -2.20
CA PRO A 57 -6.76 5.65 -1.00
C PRO A 57 -7.05 6.59 0.17
N LYS A 58 -8.00 6.20 1.02
CA LYS A 58 -8.35 6.98 2.21
C LYS A 58 -7.90 6.23 3.45
N ASP A 59 -8.68 5.25 3.88
CA ASP A 59 -8.42 4.48 5.08
C ASP A 59 -7.71 3.17 4.69
N PHE A 60 -6.60 2.85 5.38
CA PHE A 60 -5.83 1.64 5.13
C PHE A 60 -5.22 1.07 6.41
N ALA A 61 -4.95 -0.22 6.40
CA ALA A 61 -4.31 -0.94 7.48
C ALA A 61 -3.06 -1.68 7.00
N VAL A 62 -2.06 -1.78 7.87
CA VAL A 62 -0.79 -2.47 7.59
C VAL A 62 -0.70 -3.72 8.44
N TYR A 63 -0.35 -4.83 7.80
CA TYR A 63 -0.11 -6.12 8.44
C TYR A 63 1.26 -6.66 8.00
N VAL A 64 1.93 -7.40 8.87
CA VAL A 64 3.16 -8.14 8.53
C VAL A 64 2.95 -9.63 8.73
N SER A 65 3.35 -10.45 7.76
CA SER A 65 3.48 -11.89 7.98
C SER A 65 4.95 -12.25 8.00
N HIS A 66 5.34 -13.04 9.01
CA HIS A 66 6.64 -13.70 8.99
C HIS A 66 6.52 -14.88 8.03
N LEU A 67 7.12 -14.76 6.83
CA LEU A 67 7.23 -15.89 5.93
C LEU A 67 8.08 -16.95 6.64
N SER A 68 7.45 -17.91 7.29
CA SER A 68 8.19 -19.00 7.91
C SER A 68 8.91 -19.72 6.77
N SER A 69 10.22 -19.90 6.91
CA SER A 69 11.06 -20.60 5.93
C SER A 69 10.73 -22.09 5.77
N ARG A 70 9.58 -22.56 6.30
CA ARG A 70 9.04 -23.88 6.04
C ARG A 70 8.26 -23.90 4.73
N GLY A 71 9.01 -24.14 3.66
CA GLY A 71 8.49 -24.88 2.50
C GLY A 71 8.54 -24.13 1.18
N ARG A 72 9.40 -24.62 0.28
CA ARG A 72 9.11 -24.63 -1.16
C ARG A 72 7.76 -25.34 -1.35
N GLY A 73 6.69 -24.58 -1.57
CA GLY A 73 5.38 -25.19 -1.87
C GLY A 73 4.27 -24.16 -1.88
N GLY A 74 3.67 -23.99 -3.05
CA GLY A 74 2.42 -23.31 -3.38
C GLY A 74 1.77 -22.45 -2.30
N LEU A 75 1.60 -21.17 -2.62
CA LEU A 75 0.59 -20.27 -2.04
C LEU A 75 -0.72 -21.06 -1.91
N LYS A 76 -1.02 -21.57 -0.71
CA LYS A 76 -2.37 -22.03 -0.40
C LYS A 76 -3.22 -20.79 -0.21
N GLU A 77 -3.69 -20.27 -1.32
CA GLU A 77 -4.85 -19.39 -1.38
C GLU A 77 -5.98 -20.10 -0.61
N GLY A 78 -6.34 -19.57 0.56
CA GLY A 78 -7.41 -20.16 1.38
C GLY A 78 -7.19 -20.18 2.88
N ARG A 79 -5.99 -19.86 3.39
CA ARG A 79 -5.82 -19.50 4.80
C ARG A 79 -5.00 -18.24 4.87
N GLU A 80 -5.69 -17.12 4.90
CA GLU A 80 -5.12 -15.83 5.29
C GLU A 80 -4.49 -16.03 6.67
N GLU A 81 -3.18 -16.31 6.68
CA GLU A 81 -2.39 -16.26 7.88
C GLU A 81 -2.38 -14.79 8.29
N LYS A 82 -3.41 -14.43 9.08
CA LYS A 82 -3.66 -13.08 9.57
C LYS A 82 -2.34 -12.52 10.07
N GLY A 83 -1.76 -11.62 9.27
CA GLY A 83 -0.52 -10.96 9.63
C GLY A 83 -0.68 -10.23 10.96
N THR A 84 0.42 -9.98 11.63
CA THR A 84 0.44 -9.10 12.80
C THR A 84 0.03 -7.70 12.35
N PHE A 85 -1.03 -7.15 12.95
CA PHE A 85 -1.49 -5.79 12.70
C PHE A 85 -0.47 -4.77 13.22
N LEU A 86 -0.07 -3.84 12.36
CA LEU A 86 0.93 -2.81 12.66
C LEU A 86 0.34 -1.39 12.75
N GLY A 87 -0.89 -1.20 12.30
CA GLY A 87 -1.58 0.08 12.39
C GLY A 87 -2.67 0.28 11.34
N GLU A 88 -3.53 1.24 11.62
CA GLU A 88 -4.58 1.73 10.72
C GLU A 88 -4.45 3.25 10.64
N PHE A 89 -4.59 3.79 9.43
CA PHE A 89 -4.26 5.18 9.12
C PHE A 89 -5.22 5.74 8.07
N THR A 90 -5.30 7.07 8.03
CA THR A 90 -6.02 7.82 6.99
C THR A 90 -5.02 8.63 6.17
N PHE A 91 -5.00 8.42 4.86
CA PHE A 91 -4.19 9.18 3.90
C PHE A 91 -4.97 10.38 3.36
N LEU A 92 -4.35 11.56 3.42
CA LEU A 92 -4.96 12.84 3.02
C LEU A 92 -4.29 13.41 1.75
N ALA A 93 -4.45 12.70 0.62
CA ALA A 93 -3.74 12.98 -0.64
C ALA A 93 -3.83 14.45 -1.11
N ALA A 94 -4.97 15.11 -0.91
CA ALA A 94 -5.20 16.49 -1.34
C ALA A 94 -4.36 17.51 -0.56
N LEU A 95 -4.05 17.23 0.71
CA LEU A 95 -3.28 18.13 1.57
C LEU A 95 -1.78 17.89 1.44
N ASN A 96 -1.39 16.62 1.39
CA ASN A 96 0.00 16.22 1.25
C ASN A 96 0.09 14.96 0.38
N PRO A 97 0.69 15.05 -0.83
CA PRO A 97 0.80 13.92 -1.75
C PRO A 97 1.75 12.81 -1.27
N ARG A 98 2.61 13.08 -0.27
CA ARG A 98 3.54 12.10 0.31
C ARG A 98 3.42 12.09 1.83
N GLN A 99 2.93 10.99 2.40
CA GLN A 99 2.73 10.87 3.84
C GLN A 99 3.39 9.63 4.40
N THR A 100 4.12 9.81 5.51
CA THR A 100 4.79 8.72 6.24
C THR A 100 4.05 8.46 7.54
N PHE A 101 3.73 7.18 7.78
CA PHE A 101 2.93 6.70 8.90
C PHE A 101 3.79 5.80 9.78
N GLN A 102 3.88 6.13 11.07
CA GLN A 102 4.63 5.33 12.05
C GLN A 102 3.82 4.10 12.46
N LEU A 103 4.46 2.94 12.42
CA LEU A 103 3.88 1.65 12.80
C LEU A 103 4.08 1.39 14.30
N LYS A 104 3.19 0.59 14.88
CA LYS A 104 3.26 0.15 16.28
C LYS A 104 4.19 -1.06 16.47
#